data_AF-A0A9W5Y0S3-F1
#
_entry.id   AF-A0A9W5Y0S3-F1
#
_cell.length_a   1.000
_cell.length_b   1.000
_cell.length_c   1.000
_cell.angle_alpha   90.00
_cell.angle_beta   90.00
_cell.angle_gamma   90.00
#
_symmetry.space_group_name_H-M   'P 1'
#
loop_
_entity.id
_entity.type
_entity.pdbx_description
1 polymer ?
#
loop_
_entity_poly.entity_id
_entity_poly.type
_entity_poly.pdbx_seq_one_letter_code
_entity_poly.pdbx_strand_id
1 'polypeptide(L)'
;MDIEKFVPEQLMILVAALYVIGMCLKATPKVQDWLIPWILIVIGIIGSIALQQGFTALAFFQGIVSAGLAVLSNQLVKQTLNRDDSSKNSNDKV
;
A
#
# COMPACT_ATOMS: atom_id res chain seq x y z
N MET A 1 8.91 28.54 2.01
CA MET A 1 7.69 27.71 1.95
C MET A 1 8.17 26.27 1.99
N ASP A 2 8.12 25.68 3.17
CA ASP A 2 8.95 24.53 3.53
C ASP A 2 8.26 23.22 3.13
N ILE A 3 8.62 22.70 1.96
CA ILE A 3 8.11 21.41 1.44
C ILE A 3 8.50 20.25 2.39
N GLU A 4 9.55 20.45 3.18
CA GLU A 4 10.01 19.54 4.26
C GLU A 4 8.96 19.28 5.34
N LYS A 5 8.01 20.20 5.59
CA LYS A 5 6.88 19.93 6.49
C LYS A 5 5.79 19.07 5.86
N PHE A 6 5.71 19.05 4.52
CA PHE A 6 4.64 18.36 3.81
C PHE A 6 4.97 16.89 3.57
N VAL A 7 6.26 16.56 3.38
CA VAL A 7 6.78 15.20 3.29
C VAL A 7 7.80 14.97 4.40
N PRO A 8 7.34 14.75 5.64
CA PRO A 8 8.20 14.32 6.74
C PRO A 8 8.90 13.00 6.38
N GLU A 9 10.15 12.84 6.79
CA GLU A 9 10.94 11.60 6.62
C GLU A 9 10.18 10.36 7.16
N GLN A 10 9.35 10.58 8.18
CA GLN A 10 8.46 9.58 8.77
C GLN A 10 7.48 8.99 7.76
N LEU A 11 7.05 9.73 6.72
CA LEU A 11 6.16 9.23 5.67
C LEU A 11 6.83 8.15 4.82
N MET A 12 8.08 8.36 4.41
CA MET A 12 8.84 7.39 3.60
C MET A 12 9.05 6.09 4.38
N ILE A 13 9.40 6.20 5.66
CA ILE A 13 9.58 5.04 6.54
C ILE A 13 8.26 4.29 6.76
N LEU A 14 7.14 5.02 6.89
CA LEU A 14 5.82 4.43 7.06
C LEU A 14 5.39 3.67 5.80
N VAL A 15 5.57 4.25 4.61
CA VAL A 15 5.25 3.58 3.33
C VAL A 15 6.05 2.30 3.18
N ALA A 16 7.36 2.33 3.48
CA ALA A 16 8.22 1.15 3.42
C ALA A 16 7.75 0.06 4.42
N ALA A 17 7.44 0.44 5.65
CA ALA A 17 6.92 -0.48 6.67
C ALA A 17 5.58 -1.11 6.26
N LEU A 18 4.63 -0.30 5.76
CA LEU A 18 3.34 -0.78 5.29
C LEU A 18 3.49 -1.75 4.11
N TYR A 19 4.41 -1.46 3.19
CA TYR A 19 4.65 -2.34 2.06
C TYR A 19 5.15 -3.73 2.51
N VAL A 20 6.10 -3.78 3.46
CA VAL A 20 6.58 -5.05 4.04
C VAL A 20 5.46 -5.78 4.75
N ILE A 21 4.65 -5.08 5.56
CA ILE A 21 3.49 -5.67 6.26
C ILE A 21 2.48 -6.22 5.24
N GLY A 22 2.19 -5.47 4.18
CA GLY A 22 1.28 -5.89 3.11
C GLY A 22 1.76 -7.15 2.39
N MET A 23 3.07 -7.25 2.13
CA MET A 23 3.69 -8.47 1.59
C MET A 23 3.60 -9.64 2.57
N CYS A 24 3.88 -9.43 3.86
CA CYS A 24 3.75 -10.47 4.90
C CYS A 24 2.31 -10.97 5.03
N LEU A 25 1.32 -10.07 5.00
CA LEU A 25 -0.09 -10.44 5.02
C LEU A 25 -0.47 -11.27 3.80
N LYS A 26 0.01 -10.89 2.61
CA LYS A 26 -0.22 -11.63 1.37
C LYS A 26 0.43 -13.01 1.37
N ALA A 27 1.59 -13.16 2.03
CA ALA A 27 2.24 -14.45 2.22
C ALA A 27 1.47 -15.36 3.20
N THR A 28 0.50 -14.83 3.95
CA THR A 28 -0.30 -15.60 4.90
C THR A 28 -1.50 -16.23 4.18
N PRO A 29 -1.56 -17.57 4.03
CA PRO A 29 -2.61 -18.25 3.25
C PRO A 29 -4.03 -18.14 3.82
N LYS A 30 -4.18 -17.60 5.04
CA LYS A 30 -5.49 -17.36 5.67
C LYS A 30 -6.08 -15.97 5.38
N VAL A 31 -5.33 -15.05 4.76
CA VAL A 31 -5.79 -13.68 4.53
C VAL A 31 -6.31 -13.55 3.11
N GLN A 32 -7.60 -13.24 2.98
CA GLN A 32 -8.22 -13.00 1.68
C GLN A 32 -7.73 -11.67 1.09
N ASP A 33 -7.49 -11.62 -0.22
CA ASP A 33 -6.92 -10.46 -0.94
C ASP A 33 -7.70 -9.15 -0.72
N TRP A 34 -9.02 -9.22 -0.50
CA TRP A 34 -9.88 -8.06 -0.22
C TRP A 34 -9.69 -7.44 1.17
N LEU A 35 -9.08 -8.15 2.12
CA LEU A 35 -8.92 -7.74 3.52
C LEU A 35 -7.57 -7.03 3.72
N ILE A 36 -6.62 -7.30 2.84
CA ILE A 36 -5.28 -6.70 2.85
C ILE A 36 -5.37 -5.15 2.81
N PRO A 37 -6.18 -4.51 1.93
CA PRO A 37 -6.33 -3.06 1.92
C PRO A 37 -6.89 -2.49 3.22
N TRP A 38 -7.90 -3.15 3.80
CA TRP A 38 -8.51 -2.71 5.05
C TRP A 38 -7.52 -2.75 6.21
N ILE A 39 -6.74 -3.83 6.32
CA ILE A 39 -5.73 -3.95 7.39
C ILE A 39 -4.62 -2.92 7.18
N LEU A 40 -4.16 -2.71 5.94
CA LEU A 40 -3.14 -1.71 5.62
C LEU A 40 -3.60 -0.29 5.96
N ILE A 41 -4.86 0.07 5.69
CA ILE A 41 -5.40 1.40 6.04
C ILE A 41 -5.41 1.60 7.55
N VAL A 42 -5.88 0.62 8.32
CA VAL A 42 -5.91 0.70 9.78
C VAL A 42 -4.50 0.83 10.35
N ILE A 43 -3.55 0.00 9.87
CA ILE A 43 -2.15 0.05 10.30
C ILE A 43 -1.48 1.37 9.86
N GLY A 44 -1.79 1.88 8.67
CA GLY A 44 -1.27 3.15 8.14
C GLY A 44 -1.67 4.34 8.97
N ILE A 45 -2.94 4.43 9.36
CA ILE A 45 -3.44 5.51 10.21
C ILE A 45 -2.80 5.42 11.60
N ILE A 46 -2.78 4.24 12.23
CA ILE A 46 -2.18 4.04 13.55
C ILE A 46 -0.68 4.34 13.52
N GLY A 47 0.03 3.84 12.50
CA GLY A 47 1.47 4.05 12.31
C GLY A 47 1.82 5.52 12.08
N SER A 48 1.04 6.23 11.27
CA SER A 48 1.20 7.69 11.10
C SER A 48 1.05 8.44 12.41
N ILE A 49 0.01 8.14 13.20
CA ILE A 49 -0.23 8.81 14.48
C ILE A 49 0.89 8.50 15.48
N ALA A 50 1.34 7.25 15.53
CA ALA A 50 2.42 6.81 16.41
C ALA A 50 3.76 7.47 16.05
N LEU A 51 4.09 7.60 14.77
CA LEU A 51 5.35 8.20 14.32
C LEU A 51 5.39 9.72 14.48
N GLN A 52 4.26 10.40 14.30
CA GLN A 52 4.21 11.87 14.38
C GLN A 52 4.09 12.42 15.81
N GLN A 53 3.91 11.56 16.82
CA GLN A 53 3.77 11.96 18.24
C GLN A 53 2.78 13.14 18.41
N GLY A 54 1.69 13.11 17.65
CA GLY A 54 0.73 14.21 17.58
C GLY A 54 -0.47 13.89 16.69
N PHE A 55 -1.67 14.12 17.20
CA PHE A 55 -2.92 13.87 16.46
C PHE A 55 -3.25 15.06 15.56
N THR A 56 -2.53 15.17 14.46
CA THR A 56 -2.70 16.23 13.45
C THR A 56 -3.46 15.71 12.23
N ALA A 57 -4.29 16.55 11.62
CA ALA A 57 -5.02 16.20 10.40
C ALA A 57 -4.10 15.71 9.26
N LEU A 58 -2.89 16.28 9.14
CA LEU A 58 -1.87 15.81 8.19
C LEU A 58 -1.44 14.37 8.46
N ALA A 59 -1.24 13.96 9.71
CA ALA A 59 -0.88 12.57 10.06
C ALA A 59 -1.96 11.59 9.59
N PHE A 60 -3.23 11.96 9.75
CA PHE A 60 -4.35 11.14 9.30
C PHE A 60 -4.36 10.96 7.78
N PHE A 61 -4.25 12.05 7.01
CA PHE A 61 -4.18 11.98 5.54
C PHE A 61 -2.94 11.24 5.05
N GLN A 62 -1.79 11.42 5.71
CA GLN A 62 -0.55 10.72 5.40
C GLN A 62 -0.66 9.20 5.62
N GLY A 63 -1.38 8.77 6.66
CA GLY A 63 -1.68 7.36 6.91
C GLY A 63 -2.55 6.75 5.79
N ILE A 64 -3.57 7.48 5.34
CA ILE A 64 -4.44 7.05 4.23
C ILE A 64 -3.66 6.98 2.91
N VAL A 65 -2.88 8.02 2.59
CA VAL A 65 -2.10 8.09 1.34
C VAL A 65 -1.03 7.00 1.30
N SER A 66 -0.32 6.76 2.40
CA SER A 66 0.70 5.71 2.48
C SER A 66 0.09 4.30 2.33
N ALA A 67 -1.04 4.03 2.99
CA ALA A 67 -1.78 2.78 2.81
C ALA A 67 -2.29 2.61 1.37
N GLY A 68 -2.82 3.68 0.77
CA GLY A 68 -3.24 3.70 -0.62
C GLY A 68 -2.09 3.37 -1.56
N LEU A 69 -0.94 4.01 -1.41
CA LEU A 69 0.27 3.74 -2.20
C LEU A 69 0.70 2.27 -2.09
N ALA A 70 0.71 1.70 -0.88
CA ALA A 70 1.08 0.30 -0.65
C ALA A 70 0.12 -0.67 -1.35
N VAL A 71 -1.19 -0.41 -1.30
CA VAL A 71 -2.20 -1.25 -1.97
C VAL A 71 -2.13 -1.10 -3.49
N LEU A 72 -2.00 0.14 -3.99
CA LEU A 72 -1.88 0.45 -5.41
C LEU A 72 -0.64 -0.19 -6.02
N SER A 73 0.52 -0.12 -5.35
CA SER A 73 1.75 -0.78 -5.82
C SER A 73 1.58 -2.31 -5.92
N ASN A 74 0.91 -2.96 -4.97
CA ASN A 74 0.57 -4.38 -5.10
C ASN A 74 -0.40 -4.67 -6.26
N GLN A 75 -1.39 -3.80 -6.50
CA GLN A 75 -2.29 -3.94 -7.65
C GLN A 75 -1.58 -3.71 -8.99
N LEU A 76 -0.69 -2.72 -9.08
CA LEU A 76 0.13 -2.45 -10.25
C LEU A 76 1.02 -3.65 -10.59
N VAL A 77 1.69 -4.25 -9.59
CA VAL A 77 2.49 -5.46 -9.78
C VAL A 77 1.63 -6.62 -10.29
N LYS A 78 0.44 -6.85 -9.69
CA LYS A 78 -0.48 -7.91 -10.15
C LYS A 78 -1.00 -7.64 -11.58
N GLN A 79 -1.34 -6.40 -11.92
CA GLN A 79 -1.83 -6.03 -13.26
C GLN A 79 -0.76 -6.15 -14.33
N THR A 80 0.49 -5.81 -14.03
CA THR A 80 1.60 -5.95 -14.97
C THR A 80 1.93 -7.42 -15.22
N LEU A 81 1.93 -8.26 -14.17
CA LEU A 81 2.20 -9.69 -14.31
C LEU A 81 1.08 -10.46 -15.04
N ASN A 82 -0.19 -10.13 -14.78
CA ASN A 82 -1.32 -10.83 -15.42
C ASN A 82 -1.60 -10.40 -16.87
N ARG A 83 -0.98 -9.33 -17.37
CA ARG A 83 -1.18 -8.87 -18.76
C ARG A 83 -0.50 -9.76 -19.80
N ASP A 84 0.47 -10.59 -19.41
CA ASP A 84 1.17 -11.47 -20.37
C ASP A 84 0.42 -12.77 -20.70
N ASP A 85 -0.54 -13.22 -19.87
CA ASP A 85 -1.28 -14.46 -20.14
C ASP A 85 -2.48 -14.27 -21.10
N SER A 86 -2.96 -13.03 -21.30
CA SER A 86 -4.15 -12.80 -22.13
C SER A 86 -3.86 -12.76 -23.64
N SER A 87 -2.60 -12.65 -24.06
CA SER A 87 -2.25 -12.54 -25.49
C SER A 87 -1.96 -13.88 -26.18
N LYS A 88 -1.89 -15.02 -25.44
CA LYS A 88 -1.47 -16.30 -26.03
C LYS A 88 -2.61 -17.27 -26.36
N ASN A 89 -3.84 -17.01 -25.94
CA ASN A 89 -4.97 -17.96 -26.08
C ASN A 89 -5.94 -17.63 -27.23
N SER A 90 -5.66 -16.62 -28.08
CA SER A 90 -6.53 -16.29 -29.23
C SER A 90 -6.02 -16.81 -30.58
N ASN A 91 -4.85 -17.45 -30.62
CA ASN A 91 -4.22 -17.90 -31.89
C ASN A 91 -4.14 -19.43 -32.05
N ASP A 92 -4.80 -20.20 -31.19
CA ASP A 92 -4.88 -21.68 -31.26
C ASP A 92 -6.31 -22.17 -31.59
N LYS A 93 -7.17 -21.26 -32.09
CA LYS A 93 -8.57 -21.56 -32.47
C LYS A 93 -8.96 -21.02 -33.85
N VAL A 94 -8.04 -21.02 -34.82
CA VAL A 94 -8.36 -20.75 -36.23
C VAL A 94 -7.71 -21.79 -37.13
#